data_AF-A0A812CBL6-F1
#
_entry.id   AF-A0A812CBL6-F1
#
_cell.length_a   1.000
_cell.length_b   1.000
_cell.length_c   1.000
_cell.angle_alpha   90.00
_cell.angle_beta   90.00
_cell.angle_gamma   90.00
#
_symmetry.space_group_name_H-M   'P 1'
#
loop_
_entity.id
_entity.type
_entity.pdbx_description
1 polymer ?
#
loop_
_entity_poly.entity_id
_entity_poly.type
_entity_poly.pdbx_seq_one_letter_code
_entity_poly.pdbx_strand_id
1 'polypeptide(L)'
;MADDLNDEWWLNQEQEENEHKPSDDGILVLSESELAEEDGRSCKRKSEEGQKESKKKRKRKKITEELKQTGIKPGGPLDLMMALKKNFENKLTASEWDEVSLEEDHFFECNTDSLQPSIYLKQILPKWQKMLKKKKDLKPGSPMILVVASSAVRSVELIREINSFKGDNAKTAKLFAKHFKIEDHKKFLKKAVIQIGVGTPNRLNALLNSGALKLKSLNALILDWNWRDIKSHRLIDIPEVRTDLMSLFRTFFSKQVKDRQCQIGLL
;
A
#
# COMPACT_ATOMS: atom_id res chain seq x y z
N MET A 1 -34.00 33.63 -36.81
CA MET A 1 -33.80 32.43 -35.98
C MET A 1 -32.37 32.55 -35.46
N ALA A 2 -32.06 33.40 -34.46
CA ALA A 2 -32.54 33.39 -33.08
C ALA A 2 -32.38 31.99 -32.46
N ASP A 3 -31.20 31.72 -31.92
CA ASP A 3 -31.04 31.29 -30.53
C ASP A 3 -29.65 31.70 -30.04
N ASP A 4 -29.70 32.59 -29.06
CA ASP A 4 -28.63 33.23 -28.31
C ASP A 4 -28.90 32.78 -26.86
N LEU A 5 -28.05 31.95 -26.28
CA LEU A 5 -28.11 31.60 -24.85
C LEU A 5 -26.69 31.53 -24.29
N ASN A 6 -26.21 32.72 -23.97
CA ASN A 6 -25.26 32.99 -22.92
C ASN A 6 -25.91 32.63 -21.57
N ASP A 7 -25.32 31.75 -20.75
CA ASP A 7 -25.65 31.66 -19.32
C ASP A 7 -24.42 31.19 -18.50
N GLU A 8 -23.62 32.19 -18.12
CA GLU A 8 -22.63 32.17 -17.06
C GLU A 8 -23.29 31.87 -15.71
N TRP A 9 -23.51 30.59 -15.40
CA TRP A 9 -24.13 30.15 -14.14
C TRP A 9 -23.13 30.03 -12.97
N TRP A 10 -22.31 31.06 -12.71
CA TRP A 10 -21.37 31.05 -11.58
C TRP A 10 -21.19 32.37 -10.81
N LEU A 11 -22.13 33.31 -10.87
CA LEU A 11 -22.08 34.52 -10.03
C LEU A 11 -23.41 34.85 -9.36
N ASN A 12 -23.36 34.81 -8.02
CA ASN A 12 -24.26 35.38 -7.01
C ASN A 12 -25.64 34.72 -6.82
N GLN A 13 -25.81 34.06 -5.67
CA GLN A 13 -26.79 34.52 -4.68
C GLN A 13 -26.23 34.32 -3.26
N GLU A 14 -26.17 35.42 -2.51
CA GLU A 14 -26.08 35.43 -1.05
C GLU A 14 -27.47 35.77 -0.47
N GLN A 15 -27.82 35.01 0.58
CA GLN A 15 -28.61 35.37 1.78
C GLN A 15 -30.16 35.48 1.73
N GLU A 16 -30.80 34.56 2.49
CA GLU A 16 -31.75 34.72 3.62
C GLU A 16 -32.33 33.30 3.90
N GLU A 17 -32.63 32.76 5.08
CA GLU A 17 -32.48 33.05 6.52
C GLU A 17 -32.68 31.70 7.27
N ASN A 18 -32.03 31.52 8.42
CA ASN A 18 -32.30 30.59 9.56
C ASN A 18 -32.96 29.20 9.34
N GLU A 19 -32.19 28.13 9.62
CA GLU A 19 -32.51 27.15 10.70
C GLU A 19 -31.32 26.21 11.00
N HIS A 20 -31.28 25.73 12.25
CA HIS A 20 -30.13 25.19 12.96
C HIS A 20 -29.98 23.65 12.79
N LYS A 21 -28.84 23.13 12.26
CA LYS A 21 -28.20 21.81 12.57
C LYS A 21 -26.96 21.49 11.68
N PRO A 22 -26.12 20.49 12.02
CA PRO A 22 -24.67 20.65 12.12
C PRO A 22 -23.87 20.36 10.83
N SER A 23 -22.65 20.89 10.85
CA SER A 23 -21.55 20.80 9.88
C SER A 23 -21.35 19.45 9.19
N ASP A 24 -21.45 19.49 7.86
CA ASP A 24 -21.01 18.47 6.91
C ASP A 24 -19.48 18.50 6.76
N ASP A 25 -18.77 17.66 7.53
CA ASP A 25 -17.37 17.32 7.27
C ASP A 25 -17.36 16.20 6.21
N GLY A 26 -17.03 16.58 4.97
CA GLY A 26 -16.99 15.74 3.77
C GLY A 26 -16.58 14.28 3.99
N ILE A 27 -17.60 13.42 3.92
CA ILE A 27 -17.49 11.97 3.83
C ILE A 27 -17.04 11.61 2.40
N LEU A 28 -15.84 11.05 2.23
CA LEU A 28 -15.48 10.24 1.05
C LEU A 28 -15.49 8.76 1.43
N VAL A 29 -16.70 8.28 1.71
CA VAL A 29 -17.09 6.86 1.62
C VAL A 29 -17.93 6.78 0.35
N LEU A 30 -17.44 6.14 -0.70
CA LEU A 30 -18.22 5.94 -1.92
C LEU A 30 -18.78 4.52 -1.95
N SER A 31 -20.11 4.43 -2.08
CA SER A 31 -20.91 3.24 -2.38
C SER A 31 -20.78 2.83 -3.85
N GLU A 32 -21.10 1.56 -4.14
CA GLU A 32 -21.00 0.92 -5.44
C GLU A 32 -21.97 1.52 -6.48
N SER A 33 -21.47 2.41 -7.33
CA SER A 33 -21.92 2.64 -8.71
C SER A 33 -20.99 3.65 -9.35
N GLU A 34 -20.81 3.57 -10.67
CA GLU A 34 -19.92 4.39 -11.52
C GLU A 34 -18.49 3.85 -11.73
N LEU A 35 -18.40 2.72 -12.45
CA LEU A 35 -17.24 2.39 -13.29
C LEU A 35 -17.72 1.79 -14.61
N ALA A 36 -17.78 2.61 -15.66
CA ALA A 36 -17.79 2.15 -17.04
C ALA A 36 -17.11 3.20 -17.95
N GLU A 37 -16.32 2.71 -18.90
CA GLU A 37 -15.73 3.41 -20.07
C GLU A 37 -14.51 4.33 -19.75
N GLU A 38 -13.39 4.33 -20.48
CA GLU A 38 -13.13 3.96 -21.87
C GLU A 38 -11.61 3.72 -22.14
N ASP A 39 -11.35 3.24 -23.36
CA ASP A 39 -10.20 2.51 -23.88
C ASP A 39 -9.08 3.39 -24.50
N GLY A 40 -7.91 2.74 -24.70
CA GLY A 40 -6.95 2.89 -25.79
C GLY A 40 -6.66 4.24 -26.46
N ARG A 41 -5.38 4.63 -26.44
CA ARG A 41 -4.72 5.21 -27.65
C ARG A 41 -3.21 5.02 -27.65
N SER A 42 -2.79 4.15 -28.57
CA SER A 42 -1.43 3.94 -29.05
C SER A 42 -0.90 5.19 -29.75
N CYS A 43 0.36 5.56 -29.49
CA CYS A 43 1.05 6.59 -30.27
C CYS A 43 2.37 6.04 -30.82
N LYS A 44 2.35 5.82 -32.13
CA LYS A 44 3.39 5.31 -33.02
C LYS A 44 4.35 6.47 -33.35
N ARG A 45 5.65 6.34 -33.08
CA ARG A 45 6.69 7.21 -33.68
C ARG A 45 7.77 6.38 -34.33
N LYS A 46 8.09 6.78 -35.56
CA LYS A 46 8.95 6.12 -36.55
C LYS A 46 10.42 6.12 -36.14
N SER A 47 11.08 5.08 -36.61
CA SER A 47 12.52 4.78 -36.62
C SER A 47 13.31 5.69 -37.56
N GLU A 48 14.49 6.13 -37.11
CA GLU A 48 15.60 6.48 -37.99
C GLU A 48 16.83 5.70 -37.54
N GLU A 49 17.46 5.03 -38.52
CA GLU A 49 18.62 4.17 -38.40
C GLU A 49 19.90 4.99 -38.29
N GLY A 50 20.77 4.58 -37.37
CA GLY A 50 22.16 5.03 -37.30
C GLY A 50 23.02 3.89 -36.77
N GLN A 51 23.67 3.16 -37.68
CA GLN A 51 24.61 2.09 -37.38
C GLN A 51 25.88 2.66 -36.72
N LYS A 52 26.34 2.02 -35.63
CA LYS A 52 27.76 1.95 -35.25
C LYS A 52 28.02 0.74 -34.34
N GLU A 53 29.01 -0.04 -34.73
CA GLU A 53 29.33 -1.38 -34.26
C GLU A 53 30.00 -1.46 -32.87
N SER A 54 29.66 -2.55 -32.20
CA SER A 54 30.47 -3.46 -31.35
C SER A 54 31.32 -2.93 -30.18
N LYS A 55 30.81 -3.17 -28.95
CA LYS A 55 31.62 -3.72 -27.83
C LYS A 55 30.80 -4.76 -27.08
N LYS A 56 31.29 -6.00 -27.01
CA LYS A 56 30.67 -7.16 -26.31
C LYS A 56 30.45 -6.83 -24.82
N LYS A 57 29.26 -6.34 -24.47
CA LYS A 57 28.76 -6.33 -23.08
C LYS A 57 28.23 -7.73 -22.76
N ARG A 58 28.80 -8.36 -21.72
CA ARG A 58 28.25 -9.58 -21.09
C ARG A 58 26.74 -9.40 -20.90
N LYS A 59 25.93 -10.18 -21.62
CA LYS A 59 24.46 -10.16 -21.49
C LYS A 59 24.13 -10.59 -20.06
N ARG A 60 23.84 -9.61 -19.18
CA ARG A 60 23.05 -9.89 -17.97
C ARG A 60 21.74 -10.49 -18.47
N LYS A 61 21.46 -11.73 -18.09
CA LYS A 61 20.16 -12.35 -18.34
C LYS A 61 19.09 -11.40 -17.80
N LYS A 62 18.05 -11.13 -18.59
CA LYS A 62 16.95 -10.30 -18.11
C LYS A 62 16.33 -11.03 -16.93
N ILE A 63 16.17 -10.35 -15.79
CA ILE A 63 15.57 -10.85 -14.55
C ILE A 63 14.28 -11.65 -14.84
N THR A 64 13.52 -11.22 -15.85
CA THR A 64 12.31 -11.88 -16.35
C THR A 64 12.49 -13.33 -16.83
N GLU A 65 13.65 -13.71 -17.39
CA GLU A 65 13.90 -15.08 -17.86
C GLU A 65 14.36 -16.01 -16.73
N GLU A 66 15.15 -15.50 -15.78
CA GLU A 66 15.60 -16.27 -14.61
C GLU A 66 14.44 -16.58 -13.65
N LEU A 67 13.53 -15.63 -13.43
CA LEU A 67 12.37 -15.80 -12.54
C LEU A 67 11.31 -16.76 -13.08
N LYS A 68 11.26 -16.99 -14.40
CA LYS A 68 10.37 -17.99 -15.00
C LYS A 68 10.89 -19.42 -14.87
N GLN A 69 12.20 -19.60 -14.64
CA GLN A 69 12.85 -20.91 -14.54
C GLN A 69 12.87 -21.45 -13.10
N THR A 70 12.93 -20.57 -12.10
CA THR A 70 12.78 -20.95 -10.70
C THR A 70 11.30 -21.17 -10.40
N GLY A 71 10.90 -22.41 -10.08
CA GLY A 71 9.52 -22.74 -9.72
C GLY A 71 8.92 -21.77 -8.70
N ILE A 72 7.62 -21.53 -8.81
CA ILE A 72 6.85 -20.54 -8.04
C ILE A 72 6.63 -21.06 -6.61
N LYS A 73 7.69 -21.16 -5.80
CA LYS A 73 7.52 -21.38 -4.36
C LYS A 73 7.10 -20.07 -3.72
N PRO A 74 6.00 -20.02 -2.92
CA PRO A 74 5.66 -18.83 -2.15
C PRO A 74 6.84 -18.52 -1.23
N GLY A 75 7.21 -17.25 -1.18
CA GLY A 75 8.24 -16.79 -0.28
C GLY A 75 7.73 -16.77 1.16
N GLY A 76 8.63 -17.06 2.10
CA GLY A 76 8.36 -17.13 3.52
C GLY A 76 9.13 -16.10 4.35
N PRO A 77 9.06 -16.20 5.69
CA PRO A 77 9.74 -15.32 6.64
C PRO A 77 11.25 -15.29 6.39
N LEU A 78 11.84 -16.45 6.11
CA LEU A 78 13.24 -16.61 5.76
C LEU A 78 13.66 -15.72 4.59
N ASP A 79 12.80 -15.55 3.58
CA ASP A 79 13.11 -14.70 2.43
C ASP A 79 13.13 -13.22 2.80
N LEU A 80 12.19 -12.75 3.63
CA LEU A 80 12.20 -11.37 4.12
C LEU A 80 13.41 -11.12 5.03
N MET A 81 13.71 -12.04 5.94
CA MET A 81 14.87 -11.96 6.84
C MET A 81 16.18 -11.92 6.04
N MET A 82 16.32 -12.77 5.02
CA MET A 82 17.48 -12.74 4.11
C MET A 82 17.52 -11.44 3.30
N ALA A 83 16.39 -10.92 2.84
CA ALA A 83 16.33 -9.66 2.11
C ALA A 83 16.77 -8.47 2.97
N LEU A 84 16.35 -8.44 4.25
CA LEU A 84 16.80 -7.44 5.22
C LEU A 84 18.31 -7.55 5.47
N LYS A 85 18.79 -8.76 5.78
CA LYS A 85 20.22 -9.01 6.03
C LYS A 85 21.07 -8.56 4.85
N LYS A 86 20.72 -8.96 3.63
CA LYS A 86 21.43 -8.58 2.40
C LYS A 86 21.37 -7.08 2.13
N ASN A 87 20.26 -6.41 2.44
CA ASN A 87 20.14 -4.97 2.19
C ASN A 87 21.00 -4.14 3.16
N PHE A 88 21.13 -4.59 4.41
CA PHE A 88 21.85 -3.90 5.47
C PHE A 88 23.25 -4.43 5.75
N GLU A 89 23.67 -5.47 5.04
CA GLU A 89 25.01 -6.02 5.07
C GLU A 89 26.04 -4.89 4.86
N ASN A 90 27.00 -4.79 5.79
CA ASN A 90 28.04 -3.76 5.84
C ASN A 90 27.55 -2.30 5.94
N LYS A 91 26.25 -2.06 6.16
CA LYS A 91 25.69 -0.71 6.36
C LYS A 91 25.34 -0.41 7.81
N LEU A 92 25.15 -1.44 8.63
CA LEU A 92 24.77 -1.34 10.03
C LEU A 92 25.84 -1.96 10.92
N THR A 93 26.04 -1.37 12.10
CA THR A 93 26.80 -1.99 13.18
C THR A 93 26.06 -3.20 13.76
N ALA A 94 26.74 -4.02 14.56
CA ALA A 94 26.12 -5.18 15.21
C ALA A 94 24.92 -4.79 16.09
N SER A 95 25.01 -3.66 16.81
CA SER A 95 23.92 -3.15 17.65
C SER A 95 22.73 -2.66 16.82
N GLU A 96 22.98 -1.91 15.75
CA GLU A 96 21.90 -1.45 14.87
C GLU A 96 21.25 -2.62 14.11
N TRP A 97 22.03 -3.64 13.75
CA TRP A 97 21.49 -4.85 13.14
C TRP A 97 20.59 -5.58 14.13
N ASP A 98 20.99 -5.69 15.40
CA ASP A 98 20.13 -6.29 16.40
C ASP A 98 18.78 -5.58 16.42
N GLU A 99 18.72 -4.25 16.51
CA GLU A 99 17.48 -3.46 16.50
C GLU A 99 16.60 -3.67 15.26
N VAL A 100 17.18 -3.97 14.09
CA VAL A 100 16.46 -4.12 12.82
C VAL A 100 16.09 -5.57 12.51
N SER A 101 16.85 -6.52 13.04
CA SER A 101 16.71 -7.95 12.76
C SER A 101 15.32 -8.49 13.15
N LEU A 102 14.88 -9.51 12.41
CA LEU A 102 13.62 -10.19 12.63
C LEU A 102 13.87 -11.67 12.92
N GLU A 103 12.97 -12.28 13.70
CA GLU A 103 12.93 -13.69 14.06
C GLU A 103 11.61 -14.30 13.54
N GLU A 104 11.49 -15.63 13.56
CA GLU A 104 10.31 -16.31 13.02
C GLU A 104 9.02 -16.01 13.79
N ASP A 105 9.11 -15.74 15.10
CA ASP A 105 7.95 -15.44 15.95
C ASP A 105 7.34 -14.04 15.72
N HIS A 106 8.07 -13.17 15.01
CA HIS A 106 7.57 -11.88 14.54
C HIS A 106 6.55 -12.00 13.39
N PHE A 107 6.42 -13.19 12.80
CA PHE A 107 5.54 -13.44 11.66
C PHE A 107 4.26 -14.15 12.08
N PHE A 108 3.19 -13.90 11.34
CA PHE A 108 2.04 -14.80 11.32
C PHE A 108 2.37 -16.07 10.55
N GLU A 109 1.50 -17.07 10.66
CA GLU A 109 1.54 -18.25 9.81
C GLU A 109 1.58 -17.85 8.32
N CYS A 110 2.40 -18.55 7.55
CA CYS A 110 2.69 -18.19 6.17
C CYS A 110 1.54 -18.58 5.24
N ASN A 111 1.31 -17.78 4.20
CA ASN A 111 0.36 -18.13 3.14
C ASN A 111 0.93 -19.18 2.18
N THR A 112 1.24 -20.38 2.66
CA THR A 112 1.83 -21.47 1.85
C THR A 112 0.90 -21.96 0.75
N ASP A 113 -0.42 -21.88 1.00
CA ASP A 113 -1.44 -22.44 0.12
C ASP A 113 -1.91 -21.43 -0.95
N SER A 114 -1.24 -20.27 -1.05
CA SER A 114 -1.61 -19.19 -1.97
C SER A 114 -3.09 -18.79 -1.82
N LEU A 115 -3.55 -18.72 -0.56
CA LEU A 115 -4.91 -18.32 -0.22
C LEU A 115 -5.18 -16.90 -0.72
N GLN A 116 -6.44 -16.67 -1.11
CA GLN A 116 -6.92 -15.34 -1.43
C GLN A 116 -6.74 -14.40 -0.21
N PRO A 117 -6.43 -13.10 -0.42
CA PRO A 117 -6.08 -12.23 0.70
C PRO A 117 -7.13 -12.14 1.81
N SER A 118 -8.42 -12.12 1.48
CA SER A 118 -9.47 -12.14 2.51
C SER A 118 -9.50 -13.43 3.33
N ILE A 119 -9.18 -14.58 2.74
CA ILE A 119 -9.13 -15.86 3.45
C ILE A 119 -7.91 -15.89 4.38
N TYR A 120 -6.75 -15.49 3.87
CA TYR A 120 -5.54 -15.40 4.66
C TYR A 120 -5.71 -14.46 5.85
N LEU A 121 -6.29 -13.26 5.64
CA LEU A 121 -6.56 -12.31 6.73
C LEU A 121 -7.54 -12.87 7.78
N LYS A 122 -8.52 -13.69 7.38
CA LYS A 122 -9.42 -14.38 8.34
C LYS A 122 -8.66 -15.41 9.18
N GLN A 123 -7.69 -16.11 8.60
CA GLN A 123 -6.86 -17.09 9.30
C GLN A 123 -5.94 -16.42 10.32
N ILE A 124 -5.23 -15.35 9.92
CA ILE A 124 -4.27 -14.68 10.82
C ILE A 124 -4.93 -13.70 11.81
N LEU A 125 -6.13 -13.20 11.50
CA LEU A 125 -6.89 -12.28 12.35
C LEU A 125 -8.34 -12.77 12.57
N PRO A 126 -8.55 -13.96 13.19
CA PRO A 126 -9.87 -14.57 13.32
C PRO A 126 -10.82 -13.77 14.23
N LYS A 127 -10.26 -12.92 15.09
CA LYS A 127 -11.00 -12.06 16.02
C LYS A 127 -11.23 -10.64 15.49
N TRP A 128 -11.00 -10.38 14.20
CA TRP A 128 -11.11 -9.06 13.57
C TRP A 128 -12.39 -8.30 13.95
N GLN A 129 -13.56 -8.93 13.80
CA GLN A 129 -14.84 -8.29 14.11
C GLN A 129 -14.98 -7.92 15.60
N LYS A 130 -14.39 -8.72 16.50
CA LYS A 130 -14.35 -8.40 17.94
C LYS A 130 -13.39 -7.24 18.23
N MET A 131 -12.26 -7.18 17.52
CA MET A 131 -11.30 -6.07 17.63
C MET A 131 -11.91 -4.73 17.21
N LEU A 132 -12.68 -4.73 16.11
CA LEU A 132 -13.41 -3.56 15.63
C LEU A 132 -14.39 -3.01 16.68
N LYS A 133 -15.20 -3.90 17.30
CA LYS A 133 -16.16 -3.49 18.33
C LYS A 133 -15.51 -2.97 19.62
N LYS A 134 -14.33 -3.51 19.97
CA LYS A 134 -13.61 -3.16 21.20
C LYS A 134 -12.87 -1.82 21.10
N LYS A 135 -12.31 -1.49 19.94
CA LYS A 135 -11.55 -0.25 19.72
C LYS A 135 -12.45 0.87 19.18
N LYS A 136 -13.34 1.38 20.03
CA LYS A 136 -14.19 2.55 19.70
C LYS A 136 -13.38 3.86 19.57
N ASP A 137 -12.21 3.94 20.22
CA ASP A 137 -11.41 5.17 20.31
C ASP A 137 -10.16 5.16 19.42
N LEU A 138 -10.26 4.58 18.21
CA LEU A 138 -9.17 4.66 17.24
C LEU A 138 -8.89 6.11 16.90
N LYS A 139 -7.64 6.54 17.13
CA LYS A 139 -7.22 7.91 16.79
C LYS A 139 -7.15 8.08 15.27
N PRO A 140 -7.46 9.27 14.73
CA PRO A 140 -7.28 9.55 13.32
C PRO A 140 -5.86 9.24 12.83
N GLY A 141 -5.79 8.64 11.64
CA GLY A 141 -4.53 8.29 10.99
C GLY A 141 -3.77 7.14 11.66
N SER A 142 -4.41 6.32 12.49
CA SER A 142 -3.78 5.20 13.22
C SER A 142 -4.44 3.86 12.88
N PRO A 143 -4.14 3.23 11.72
CA PRO A 143 -4.75 1.98 11.31
C PRO A 143 -4.34 0.78 12.18
N MET A 144 -5.15 -0.27 12.16
CA MET A 144 -4.85 -1.56 12.80
C MET A 144 -4.13 -2.53 11.87
N ILE A 145 -4.42 -2.42 10.56
CA ILE A 145 -3.79 -3.24 9.53
C ILE A 145 -3.18 -2.29 8.50
N LEU A 146 -1.90 -2.49 8.19
CA LEU A 146 -1.25 -1.88 7.04
C LEU A 146 -0.92 -2.95 6.02
N VAL A 147 -1.39 -2.79 4.79
CA VAL A 147 -1.06 -3.66 3.65
C VAL A 147 -0.13 -2.89 2.72
N VAL A 148 1.02 -3.48 2.42
CA VAL A 148 2.05 -2.89 1.57
C VAL A 148 2.05 -3.62 0.22
N ALA A 149 1.80 -2.86 -0.83
CA ALA A 149 1.74 -3.35 -2.20
C ALA A 149 2.84 -2.72 -3.07
N SER A 150 3.18 -3.40 -4.16
CA SER A 150 4.20 -2.95 -5.11
C SER A 150 3.79 -1.70 -5.91
N SER A 151 2.49 -1.48 -6.13
CA SER A 151 1.99 -0.39 -6.96
C SER A 151 0.60 0.12 -6.52
N ALA A 152 0.21 1.29 -7.04
CA ALA A 152 -1.12 1.86 -6.83
C ALA A 152 -2.24 1.00 -7.43
N VAL A 153 -1.99 0.39 -8.60
CA VAL A 153 -2.96 -0.51 -9.27
C VAL A 153 -3.20 -1.73 -8.39
N ARG A 154 -2.11 -2.39 -7.96
CA ARG A 154 -2.19 -3.55 -7.06
C ARG A 154 -2.82 -3.20 -5.71
N SER A 155 -2.57 -2.00 -5.18
CA SER A 155 -3.24 -1.52 -3.96
C SER A 155 -4.76 -1.50 -4.11
N VAL A 156 -5.29 -1.10 -5.27
CA VAL A 156 -6.75 -1.07 -5.51
C VAL A 156 -7.32 -2.48 -5.64
N GLU A 157 -6.60 -3.39 -6.30
CA GLU A 157 -7.00 -4.81 -6.37
C GLU A 157 -7.06 -5.43 -4.97
N LEU A 158 -6.02 -5.25 -4.15
CA LEU A 158 -6.00 -5.74 -2.77
C LEU A 158 -7.16 -5.21 -1.94
N ILE A 159 -7.54 -3.94 -2.10
CA ILE A 159 -8.69 -3.35 -1.39
C ILE A 159 -9.99 -4.11 -1.75
N ARG A 160 -10.15 -4.53 -3.02
CA ARG A 160 -11.29 -5.33 -3.46
C ARG A 160 -11.20 -6.76 -2.89
N GLU A 161 -10.03 -7.39 -2.98
CA GLU A 161 -9.78 -8.77 -2.52
C GLU A 161 -9.99 -8.95 -1.01
N ILE A 162 -9.72 -7.91 -0.20
CA ILE A 162 -9.90 -7.94 1.26
C ILE A 162 -11.30 -7.49 1.72
N ASN A 163 -12.17 -7.03 0.82
CA ASN A 163 -13.46 -6.42 1.21
C ASN A 163 -14.35 -7.38 2.02
N SER A 164 -14.35 -8.68 1.65
CA SER A 164 -15.09 -9.73 2.35
C SER A 164 -14.53 -10.08 3.75
N PHE A 165 -13.31 -9.66 4.06
CA PHE A 165 -12.71 -9.73 5.41
C PHE A 165 -13.01 -8.46 6.20
N LYS A 166 -12.86 -7.29 5.55
CA LYS A 166 -13.06 -5.96 6.15
C LYS A 166 -14.42 -5.86 6.86
N GLY A 167 -15.49 -6.21 6.15
CA GLY A 167 -16.88 -5.97 6.58
C GLY A 167 -17.26 -4.48 6.54
N ASP A 168 -18.52 -4.16 6.79
CA ASP A 168 -19.08 -2.82 6.53
C ASP A 168 -18.63 -1.76 7.54
N ASN A 169 -18.29 -2.18 8.76
CA ASN A 169 -17.99 -1.29 9.88
C ASN A 169 -16.55 -0.77 9.89
N ALA A 170 -15.73 -1.13 8.90
CA ALA A 170 -14.32 -0.73 8.82
C ALA A 170 -14.05 0.11 7.56
N LYS A 171 -13.28 1.18 7.75
CA LYS A 171 -12.82 2.09 6.69
C LYS A 171 -11.43 1.70 6.24
N THR A 172 -11.24 1.69 4.92
CA THR A 172 -9.95 1.43 4.27
C THR A 172 -9.43 2.69 3.60
N ALA A 173 -8.20 3.09 3.91
CA ALA A 173 -7.53 4.22 3.28
C ALA A 173 -6.59 3.79 2.15
N LYS A 174 -6.61 4.55 1.05
CA LYS A 174 -5.71 4.40 -0.11
C LYS A 174 -4.44 5.21 0.11
N LEU A 175 -3.34 4.54 0.48
CA LEU A 175 -2.08 5.14 0.89
C LEU A 175 -1.04 5.18 -0.26
N PHE A 176 -1.39 5.74 -1.43
CA PHE A 176 -0.49 5.86 -2.62
C PHE A 176 -0.64 7.22 -3.36
N ALA A 177 0.18 7.48 -4.39
CA ALA A 177 0.40 8.82 -4.95
C ALA A 177 -0.40 9.24 -6.20
N LYS A 178 -1.21 8.35 -6.79
CA LYS A 178 -1.75 8.53 -8.16
C LYS A 178 -2.49 9.85 -8.42
N HIS A 179 -3.42 10.25 -7.55
CA HIS A 179 -4.24 11.47 -7.71
C HIS A 179 -4.42 12.26 -6.40
N PHE A 180 -3.62 11.94 -5.37
CA PHE A 180 -3.78 12.57 -4.06
C PHE A 180 -2.45 13.16 -3.61
N LYS A 181 -2.41 14.50 -3.55
CA LYS A 181 -1.24 15.24 -3.10
C LYS A 181 -0.94 14.86 -1.66
N ILE A 182 0.34 14.89 -1.30
CA ILE A 182 0.77 14.46 0.03
C ILE A 182 0.15 15.33 1.13
N GLU A 183 -0.03 16.64 0.91
CA GLU A 183 -0.61 17.55 1.89
C GLU A 183 -2.10 17.27 2.16
N ASP A 184 -2.88 17.01 1.10
CA ASP A 184 -4.29 16.64 1.24
C ASP A 184 -4.42 15.29 1.95
N HIS A 185 -3.46 14.40 1.72
CA HIS A 185 -3.38 13.13 2.43
C HIS A 185 -3.10 13.27 3.92
N LYS A 186 -2.21 14.20 4.29
CA LYS A 186 -1.98 14.53 5.70
C LYS A 186 -3.24 15.12 6.33
N LYS A 187 -3.94 16.02 5.64
CA LYS A 187 -5.21 16.61 6.14
C LYS A 187 -6.27 15.53 6.35
N PHE A 188 -6.44 14.63 5.39
CA PHE A 188 -7.36 13.50 5.50
C PHE A 188 -7.04 12.63 6.72
N LEU A 189 -5.79 12.19 6.89
CA LEU A 189 -5.41 11.31 8.01
C LEU A 189 -5.49 12.00 9.38
N LYS A 190 -5.42 13.34 9.44
CA LYS A 190 -5.64 14.08 10.69
C LYS A 190 -7.10 14.03 11.18
N LYS A 191 -8.06 13.88 10.27
CA LYS A 191 -9.50 13.83 10.59
C LYS A 191 -10.06 12.42 10.58
N ALA A 192 -9.63 11.58 9.63
CA ALA A 192 -10.23 10.29 9.36
C ALA A 192 -9.73 9.19 10.30
N VAL A 193 -10.68 8.51 10.95
CA VAL A 193 -10.44 7.23 11.63
C VAL A 193 -10.49 6.11 10.61
N ILE A 194 -9.38 5.39 10.45
CA ILE A 194 -9.19 4.33 9.46
C ILE A 194 -8.77 3.04 10.17
N GLN A 195 -9.29 1.90 9.74
CA GLN A 195 -8.99 0.60 10.34
C GLN A 195 -7.93 -0.15 9.52
N ILE A 196 -7.99 -0.01 8.20
CA ILE A 196 -7.05 -0.62 7.26
C ILE A 196 -6.44 0.48 6.40
N GLY A 197 -5.12 0.46 6.20
CA GLY A 197 -4.44 1.27 5.19
C GLY A 197 -3.79 0.36 4.16
N VAL A 198 -4.00 0.62 2.86
CA VAL A 198 -3.37 -0.14 1.77
C VAL A 198 -2.58 0.83 0.91
N GLY A 199 -1.28 0.61 0.75
CA GLY A 199 -0.42 1.58 0.05
C GLY A 199 0.92 1.07 -0.44
N THR A 200 1.63 1.99 -1.08
CA THR A 200 2.97 1.78 -1.62
C THR A 200 4.04 2.23 -0.61
N PRO A 201 5.20 1.56 -0.54
CA PRO A 201 6.27 1.92 0.39
C PRO A 201 6.64 3.40 0.40
N ASN A 202 6.82 3.99 -0.79
CA ASN A 202 7.16 5.40 -0.95
C ASN A 202 6.21 6.35 -0.20
N ARG A 203 4.90 6.16 -0.39
CA ARG A 203 3.88 7.02 0.21
C ARG A 203 3.75 6.76 1.71
N LEU A 204 3.89 5.52 2.16
CA LEU A 204 3.90 5.20 3.59
C LEU A 204 5.07 5.88 4.30
N ASN A 205 6.28 5.85 3.72
CA ASN A 205 7.44 6.58 4.25
C ASN A 205 7.12 8.07 4.42
N ALA A 206 6.60 8.72 3.37
CA ALA A 206 6.29 10.15 3.42
C ALA A 206 5.24 10.49 4.51
N LEU A 207 4.21 9.65 4.65
CA LEU A 207 3.15 9.88 5.63
C LEU A 207 3.60 9.62 7.07
N LEU A 208 4.40 8.59 7.30
CA LEU A 208 4.96 8.27 8.62
C LEU A 208 5.98 9.32 9.06
N ASN A 209 6.89 9.74 8.17
CA ASN A 209 7.85 10.81 8.43
C ASN A 209 7.16 12.14 8.78
N SER A 210 6.01 12.42 8.17
CA SER A 210 5.22 13.62 8.49
C SER A 210 4.42 13.54 9.78
N GLY A 211 4.35 12.37 10.43
CA GLY A 211 3.52 12.13 11.62
C GLY A 211 2.01 12.08 11.36
N ALA A 212 1.57 12.18 10.10
CA ALA A 212 0.16 12.09 9.73
C ALA A 212 -0.37 10.65 9.84
N LEU A 213 0.45 9.67 9.42
CA LEU A 213 0.20 8.26 9.68
C LEU A 213 0.90 7.86 10.98
N LYS A 214 0.21 7.10 11.85
CA LYS A 214 0.69 6.67 13.16
C LYS A 214 0.58 5.17 13.28
N LEU A 215 1.52 4.55 13.99
CA LEU A 215 1.58 3.09 14.16
C LEU A 215 1.08 2.61 15.52
N LYS A 216 0.64 3.51 16.40
CA LYS A 216 0.25 3.18 17.79
C LYS A 216 -0.84 2.12 17.89
N SER A 217 -1.70 1.99 16.87
CA SER A 217 -2.79 1.00 16.86
C SER A 217 -2.52 -0.19 15.95
N LEU A 218 -1.36 -0.24 15.29
CA LEU A 218 -1.00 -1.27 14.33
C LEU A 218 -0.90 -2.63 15.03
N ASN A 219 -1.61 -3.62 14.50
CA ASN A 219 -1.61 -5.00 14.97
C ASN A 219 -1.03 -5.95 13.91
N ALA A 220 -1.20 -5.63 12.63
CA ALA A 220 -0.71 -6.45 11.54
C ALA A 220 -0.09 -5.59 10.42
N LEU A 221 1.13 -5.96 10.02
CA LEU A 221 1.78 -5.47 8.81
C LEU A 221 1.74 -6.58 7.77
N ILE A 222 1.03 -6.35 6.66
CA ILE A 222 0.83 -7.34 5.61
C ILE A 222 1.63 -6.93 4.38
N LEU A 223 2.50 -7.79 3.88
CA LEU A 223 3.24 -7.56 2.64
C LEU A 223 2.62 -8.40 1.53
N ASP A 224 2.32 -7.78 0.38
CA ASP A 224 1.94 -8.47 -0.86
C ASP A 224 3.17 -9.13 -1.48
N TRP A 225 3.68 -10.17 -0.81
CA TRP A 225 5.03 -10.71 -0.99
C TRP A 225 5.11 -11.67 -2.18
N ASN A 226 4.09 -12.53 -2.32
CA ASN A 226 4.02 -13.58 -3.31
C ASN A 226 3.42 -13.13 -4.63
N TRP A 227 2.69 -12.01 -4.64
CA TRP A 227 2.14 -11.44 -5.86
C TRP A 227 3.25 -11.09 -6.83
N ARG A 228 3.01 -11.37 -8.12
CA ARG A 228 3.94 -11.11 -9.21
C ARG A 228 3.27 -10.23 -10.26
N ASP A 229 4.01 -9.21 -10.70
CA ASP A 229 3.56 -8.37 -11.80
C ASP A 229 3.61 -9.10 -13.16
N ILE A 230 3.20 -8.39 -14.22
CA ILE A 230 3.27 -8.87 -15.61
C ILE A 230 4.70 -9.23 -16.07
N LYS A 231 5.73 -8.78 -15.38
CA LYS A 231 7.15 -9.09 -15.61
C LYS A 231 7.68 -10.16 -14.65
N SER A 232 6.78 -10.78 -13.89
CA SER A 232 7.05 -11.77 -12.86
C SER A 232 7.87 -11.26 -11.65
N HIS A 233 7.95 -9.95 -11.44
CA HIS A 233 8.60 -9.35 -10.27
C HIS A 233 7.70 -9.37 -9.05
N ARG A 234 8.26 -9.76 -7.91
CA ARG A 234 7.68 -9.53 -6.59
C ARG A 234 7.91 -8.09 -6.13
N LEU A 235 7.25 -7.73 -5.03
CA LEU A 235 7.46 -6.47 -4.33
C LEU A 235 8.95 -6.16 -4.08
N ILE A 236 9.73 -7.17 -3.69
CA ILE A 236 11.17 -7.03 -3.37
C ILE A 236 12.09 -6.96 -4.61
N ASP A 237 11.62 -7.38 -5.78
CA ASP A 237 12.43 -7.43 -7.00
C ASP A 237 12.54 -6.06 -7.68
N ILE A 238 11.58 -5.16 -7.42
CA ILE A 238 11.54 -3.81 -7.95
C ILE A 238 12.49 -2.91 -7.11
N PRO A 239 13.60 -2.39 -7.66
CA PRO A 239 14.65 -1.74 -6.86
C PRO A 239 14.17 -0.52 -6.05
N GLU A 240 13.33 0.31 -6.64
CA GLU A 240 12.77 1.52 -5.98
C GLU A 240 11.85 1.11 -4.81
N VAL A 241 10.92 0.20 -5.07
CA VAL A 241 9.98 -0.33 -4.06
C VAL A 241 10.73 -1.03 -2.93
N ARG A 242 11.75 -1.84 -3.26
CA ARG A 242 12.63 -2.47 -2.27
C ARG A 242 13.34 -1.43 -1.41
N THR A 243 13.91 -0.39 -2.02
CA THR A 243 14.64 0.64 -1.28
C THR A 243 13.73 1.33 -0.27
N ASP A 244 12.53 1.72 -0.71
CA ASP A 244 11.53 2.33 0.16
C ASP A 244 11.02 1.36 1.24
N LEU A 245 10.82 0.07 0.91
CA LEU A 245 10.40 -0.95 1.87
C LEU A 245 11.46 -1.14 2.96
N MET A 246 12.73 -1.23 2.59
CA MET A 246 13.82 -1.40 3.54
C MET A 246 13.94 -0.19 4.46
N SER A 247 13.74 1.02 3.92
CA SER A 247 13.66 2.24 4.73
C SER A 247 12.49 2.18 5.73
N LEU A 248 11.31 1.70 5.30
CA LEU A 248 10.16 1.53 6.21
C LEU A 248 10.46 0.60 7.37
N PHE A 249 11.10 -0.55 7.08
CA PHE A 249 11.47 -1.51 8.12
C PHE A 249 12.42 -0.89 9.13
N ARG A 250 13.55 -0.34 8.66
CA ARG A 250 14.56 0.26 9.54
C ARG A 250 14.00 1.41 10.38
N THR A 251 13.22 2.30 9.77
CA THR A 251 12.79 3.54 10.45
C THR A 251 11.56 3.34 11.33
N PHE A 252 10.62 2.47 10.93
CA PHE A 252 9.29 2.44 11.54
C PHE A 252 8.85 1.06 12.04
N PHE A 253 9.07 -0.01 11.28
CA PHE A 253 8.46 -1.30 11.62
C PHE A 253 9.28 -2.18 12.54
N SER A 254 10.62 -2.18 12.47
CA SER A 254 11.45 -3.07 13.29
C SER A 254 11.17 -2.95 14.79
N LYS A 255 11.06 -1.71 15.30
CA LYS A 255 10.69 -1.47 16.70
C LYS A 255 9.28 -1.99 17.04
N GLN A 256 8.29 -1.71 16.20
CA GLN A 256 6.90 -2.12 16.44
C GLN A 256 6.73 -3.63 16.47
N VAL A 257 7.51 -4.33 15.65
CA VAL A 257 7.51 -5.78 15.56
C VAL A 257 8.23 -6.41 16.76
N LYS A 258 9.41 -5.91 17.12
CA LYS A 258 10.16 -6.37 18.31
C LYS A 258 9.43 -6.12 19.63
N ASP A 259 8.77 -4.97 19.77
CA ASP A 259 7.93 -4.65 20.92
C ASP A 259 6.62 -5.50 20.94
N ARG A 260 6.45 -6.43 19.98
CA ARG A 260 5.28 -7.30 19.79
C ARG A 260 3.96 -6.54 19.68
N GLN A 261 4.02 -5.28 19.23
CA GLN A 261 2.82 -4.48 18.98
C GLN A 261 2.13 -4.94 17.69
N CYS A 262 2.92 -5.36 16.71
CA CYS A 262 2.43 -5.92 15.45
C CYS A 262 3.21 -7.16 15.02
N GLN A 263 2.55 -8.02 14.24
CA GLN A 263 3.18 -9.15 13.55
C GLN A 263 3.10 -8.97 12.03
N ILE A 264 3.98 -9.67 11.32
CA ILE A 264 4.13 -9.57 9.86
C ILE A 264 3.41 -10.73 9.18
N GLY A 265 2.49 -10.42 8.27
CA GLY A 265 1.88 -11.39 7.37
C GLY A 265 2.46 -11.27 5.96
N LEU A 266 2.66 -12.41 5.29
CA LEU A 266 3.12 -12.46 3.90
C LEU A 266 2.00 -13.06 3.06
N LEU A 267 1.38 -12.24 2.21
CA LEU A 267 0.39 -12.65 1.21
C LEU A 267 1.08 -13.34 0.05
#